data_AF-A0A7R9WXY8-F1
#
_entry.id   AF-A0A7R9WXY8-F1
#
_cell.length_a   1.000
_cell.length_b   1.000
_cell.length_c   1.000
_cell.angle_alpha   90.00
_cell.angle_beta   90.00
_cell.angle_gamma   90.00
#
_symmetry.space_group_name_H-M   'P 1'
#
loop_
_entity.id
_entity.type
_entity.pdbx_description
1 polymer ?
#
loop_
_entity_poly.entity_id
_entity_poly.type
_entity_poly.pdbx_seq_one_letter_code
_entity_poly.pdbx_strand_id
1 'polypeptide(L)'
;SNSRSGMLGITEISAQNSSPIGHSMDQFVRSGATALSFLTCGALENFCAPTEADIPENASLVRRMTSVVGSPHYVAPEIISQSDDPRTRNALNHGYDGSKADVWSAGVILYAMLFHSLPFGANLLRCPRYQSYRKWYDEVRMMGGRRSTAHGAMTPITNADEREFLGPHWFFPNSTSKESRDLIVAMLNPLAEDRLSIAMVLNHPWVAQAKR
;
A
#
# COMPACT_ATOMS: atom_id res chain seq x y z
N SER A 1 56.80 13.85 44.70
CA SER A 1 56.84 15.32 44.52
C SER A 1 55.44 15.80 44.11
N ASN A 2 54.88 16.70 44.94
CA ASN A 2 53.77 17.67 44.77
C ASN A 2 52.75 17.48 43.61
N SER A 3 51.42 17.39 43.80
CA SER A 3 50.42 18.28 44.43
C SER A 3 50.19 19.65 43.76
N ARG A 4 48.89 20.01 43.67
CA ARG A 4 48.18 21.31 43.41
C ARG A 4 47.53 21.43 42.02
N SER A 5 46.21 21.57 41.84
CA SER A 5 45.15 22.45 42.42
C SER A 5 44.94 23.77 41.66
N GLY A 6 43.67 24.04 41.31
CA GLY A 6 43.06 25.37 41.13
C GLY A 6 42.90 25.85 39.68
N MET A 7 41.92 26.68 39.30
CA MET A 7 40.75 27.25 39.96
C MET A 7 40.01 28.12 38.90
N LEU A 8 38.67 28.10 38.90
CA LEU A 8 37.70 29.18 38.58
C LEU A 8 37.67 29.91 37.22
N GLY A 9 36.43 30.13 36.76
CA GLY A 9 36.05 31.08 35.72
C GLY A 9 34.53 31.13 35.51
N ILE A 10 33.77 31.47 36.55
CA ILE A 10 32.36 31.86 36.52
C ILE A 10 32.26 33.32 36.05
N THR A 11 31.35 33.63 35.12
CA THR A 11 30.63 34.91 35.07
C THR A 11 29.21 34.68 34.56
N GLU A 12 28.25 34.97 35.42
CA GLU A 12 26.85 35.25 35.13
C GLU A 12 26.69 36.58 34.37
N ILE A 13 25.54 36.80 33.70
CA ILE A 13 24.53 37.81 34.07
C ILE A 13 23.39 37.88 33.03
N SER A 14 22.17 37.59 33.52
CA SER A 14 20.85 38.23 33.30
C SER A 14 20.42 38.62 31.87
N ALA A 15 19.36 38.03 31.28
CA ALA A 15 17.93 38.16 31.59
C ALA A 15 17.36 39.59 31.48
N GLN A 16 16.41 39.79 30.54
CA GLN A 16 15.19 40.63 30.62
C GLN A 16 14.22 40.14 29.51
N ASN A 17 13.07 39.53 29.87
CA ASN A 17 11.72 40.13 29.94
C ASN A 17 11.11 40.40 28.53
N SER A 18 9.84 40.16 28.23
CA SER A 18 8.65 39.71 28.95
C SER A 18 7.51 39.73 27.92
N SER A 19 6.57 38.79 28.03
CA SER A 19 5.28 38.81 27.30
C SER A 19 4.47 40.09 27.60
N PRO A 20 3.35 40.33 26.88
CA PRO A 20 2.10 39.87 27.48
C PRO A 20 1.05 39.32 26.51
N ILE A 21 0.18 38.56 27.16
CA ILE A 21 -1.07 37.91 26.75
C ILE A 21 -2.15 38.96 26.47
N GLY A 22 -3.09 38.67 25.55
CA GLY A 22 -4.41 39.30 25.61
C GLY A 22 -5.29 39.19 24.37
N HIS A 23 -6.26 38.27 24.43
CA HIS A 23 -7.65 38.41 23.94
C HIS A 23 -7.93 38.79 22.47
N SER A 24 -8.55 37.87 21.72
CA SER A 24 -9.96 38.02 21.31
C SER A 24 -10.50 36.72 20.69
N MET A 25 -11.38 36.05 21.44
CA MET A 25 -12.44 35.20 20.89
C MET A 25 -13.57 36.14 20.40
N ASP A 26 -14.35 35.69 19.43
CA ASP A 26 -15.62 36.26 18.91
C ASP A 26 -15.57 37.41 17.89
N GLN A 27 -15.63 37.01 16.61
CA GLN A 27 -16.58 37.45 15.57
C GLN A 27 -16.19 36.69 14.29
N PHE A 28 -16.93 35.71 13.79
CA PHE A 28 -18.25 35.90 13.18
C PHE A 28 -18.97 34.54 13.09
N VAL A 29 -20.00 34.34 13.92
CA VAL A 29 -21.04 33.35 13.63
C VAL A 29 -21.91 33.95 12.53
N ARG A 30 -21.78 33.43 11.30
CA ARG A 30 -22.82 33.41 10.26
C ARG A 30 -22.27 32.75 9.00
N SER A 31 -22.45 31.44 8.92
CA SER A 31 -23.16 30.80 7.80
C SER A 31 -23.07 29.30 8.00
N GLY A 32 -24.23 28.63 8.04
CA GLY A 32 -24.29 27.18 8.12
C GLY A 32 -23.64 26.57 6.88
N ALA A 33 -22.51 25.90 7.07
CA ALA A 33 -21.96 24.97 6.10
C ALA A 33 -21.82 23.62 6.81
N THR A 34 -22.74 22.73 6.48
CA THR A 34 -22.76 21.32 6.88
C THR A 34 -21.43 20.63 6.59
N ALA A 35 -21.05 19.70 7.47
CA ALA A 35 -19.81 18.91 7.48
C ALA A 35 -19.61 17.97 6.28
N LEU A 36 -19.59 18.52 5.06
CA LEU A 36 -19.35 17.81 3.80
C LEU A 36 -18.26 18.49 2.93
N SER A 37 -17.34 19.24 3.54
CA SER A 37 -16.26 19.93 2.81
C SER A 37 -14.88 19.24 2.91
N PHE A 38 -14.78 18.03 3.45
CA PHE A 38 -13.52 17.25 3.43
C PHE A 38 -13.46 16.19 2.30
N LEU A 39 -14.38 16.24 1.32
CA LEU A 39 -14.42 15.29 0.20
C LEU A 39 -14.45 15.94 -1.20
N THR A 40 -13.92 17.15 -1.36
CA THR A 40 -13.63 17.67 -2.71
C THR A 40 -12.13 17.80 -2.91
N CYS A 41 -11.54 16.80 -3.56
CA CYS A 41 -10.26 16.96 -4.24
C CYS A 41 -10.27 18.22 -5.11
N GLY A 42 -9.19 19.01 -5.04
CA GLY A 42 -8.74 19.88 -6.12
C GLY A 42 -9.73 20.96 -6.54
N ALA A 43 -9.56 22.16 -5.98
CA ALA A 43 -10.06 23.36 -6.64
C ALA A 43 -9.54 23.39 -8.09
N LEU A 44 -10.49 23.61 -9.00
CA LEU A 44 -10.34 24.17 -10.34
C LEU A 44 -9.22 25.23 -10.31
N GLU A 45 -8.27 25.26 -11.24
CA GLU A 45 -8.44 25.89 -12.55
C GLU A 45 -7.29 25.50 -13.50
N ASN A 46 -7.64 25.02 -14.69
CA ASN A 46 -7.03 25.38 -15.99
C ASN A 46 -7.64 24.48 -17.07
N PHE A 47 -8.82 24.85 -17.55
CA PHE A 47 -9.30 24.40 -18.84
C PHE A 47 -8.51 25.15 -19.92
N CYS A 48 -7.56 24.47 -20.55
CA CYS A 48 -7.19 24.80 -21.92
C CYS A 48 -7.81 23.71 -22.80
N ALA A 49 -8.85 24.08 -23.54
CA ALA A 49 -9.50 23.18 -24.49
C ALA A 49 -8.49 22.78 -25.59
N PRO A 50 -8.37 21.48 -25.94
CA PRO A 50 -7.59 21.10 -27.09
C PRO A 50 -8.38 21.42 -28.36
N THR A 51 -7.77 22.20 -29.26
CA THR A 51 -8.21 22.38 -30.64
C THR A 51 -8.09 21.06 -31.39
N GLU A 52 -9.12 20.72 -32.17
CA GLU A 52 -9.16 19.57 -33.09
C GLU A 52 -7.98 19.62 -34.09
N ALA A 53 -6.93 18.87 -33.81
CA ALA A 53 -5.99 18.36 -34.81
C ALA A 53 -5.21 17.18 -34.20
N ASP A 54 -5.23 16.05 -34.92
CA ASP A 54 -4.39 14.86 -34.77
C ASP A 54 -4.74 13.88 -33.63
N ILE A 55 -5.75 13.02 -33.87
CA ILE A 55 -5.96 11.77 -33.13
C ILE A 55 -5.37 10.61 -33.96
N PRO A 56 -4.29 9.93 -33.52
CA PRO A 56 -3.89 8.66 -34.08
C PRO A 56 -4.83 7.55 -33.57
N GLU A 57 -5.48 6.87 -34.50
CA GLU A 57 -6.36 5.73 -34.28
C GLU A 57 -5.51 4.49 -33.89
N ASN A 58 -5.22 4.30 -32.59
CA ASN A 58 -5.12 2.98 -31.90
C ASN A 58 -4.58 3.01 -30.45
N ALA A 59 -4.42 4.15 -29.79
CA ALA A 59 -3.97 4.13 -28.40
C ALA A 59 -5.13 3.81 -27.46
N SER A 60 -5.16 2.59 -26.91
CA SER A 60 -6.03 2.19 -25.82
C SER A 60 -5.94 3.23 -24.68
N LEU A 61 -7.01 4.01 -24.49
CA LEU A 61 -7.14 5.04 -23.47
C LEU A 61 -7.31 4.41 -22.07
N VAL A 62 -6.32 3.65 -21.60
CA VAL A 62 -6.23 3.29 -20.19
C VAL A 62 -5.68 4.50 -19.46
N ARG A 63 -6.58 5.29 -18.86
CA ARG A 63 -6.24 6.42 -18.00
C ARG A 63 -5.41 5.92 -16.80
N ARG A 64 -4.11 6.17 -16.83
CA ARG A 64 -3.20 5.87 -15.71
C ARG A 64 -3.35 6.93 -14.62
N MET A 65 -3.61 6.50 -13.40
CA MET A 65 -3.64 7.37 -12.22
C MET A 65 -2.21 7.68 -11.77
N THR A 66 -1.93 8.95 -11.45
CA THR A 66 -0.58 9.47 -11.14
C THR A 66 -0.45 9.98 -9.69
N SER A 67 -1.52 9.89 -8.91
CA SER A 67 -1.59 10.37 -7.53
C SER A 67 -1.85 9.20 -6.58
N VAL A 68 -1.10 9.13 -5.48
CA VAL A 68 -1.36 8.21 -4.37
C VAL A 68 -2.48 8.80 -3.53
N VAL A 69 -3.70 8.29 -3.68
CA VAL A 69 -4.83 8.56 -2.79
C VAL A 69 -5.29 7.24 -2.18
N GLY A 70 -5.44 7.19 -0.85
CA GLY A 70 -5.81 5.98 -0.10
C GLY A 70 -5.04 5.86 1.22
N SER A 71 -5.55 5.06 2.16
CA SER A 71 -4.80 4.70 3.36
C SER A 71 -3.64 3.79 2.93
N PRO A 72 -2.37 4.08 3.31
CA PRO A 72 -1.19 3.44 2.73
C PRO A 72 -1.11 1.93 2.96
N HIS A 73 -1.90 1.41 3.90
CA HIS A 73 -2.02 -0.01 4.23
C HIS A 73 -2.56 -0.89 3.08
N TYR A 74 -3.30 -0.30 2.13
CA TYR A 74 -3.92 -1.05 1.02
C TYR A 74 -3.15 -0.92 -0.29
N VAL A 75 -2.12 -0.06 -0.34
CA VAL A 75 -1.41 0.27 -1.58
C VAL A 75 -0.52 -0.89 -1.99
N ALA A 76 -0.59 -1.26 -3.28
CA ALA A 76 0.22 -2.33 -3.86
C ALA A 76 1.72 -1.93 -3.95
N PRO A 77 2.65 -2.90 -3.82
CA PRO A 77 4.08 -2.61 -3.76
C PRO A 77 4.64 -1.94 -5.02
N GLU A 78 4.07 -2.23 -6.20
CA GLU A 78 4.46 -1.63 -7.46
C GLU A 78 4.14 -0.13 -7.55
N ILE A 79 3.09 0.34 -6.86
CA ILE A 79 2.71 1.77 -6.84
C ILE A 79 3.72 2.57 -6.02
N ILE A 80 4.12 2.03 -4.85
CA ILE A 80 5.04 2.72 -3.93
C ILE A 80 6.44 2.79 -4.54
N SER A 81 6.90 1.70 -5.16
CA SER A 81 8.24 1.59 -5.77
C SER A 81 8.48 2.59 -6.92
N GLN A 82 7.41 3.10 -7.55
CA GLN A 82 7.50 4.10 -8.62
C GLN A 82 7.57 5.55 -8.12
N SER A 83 7.19 5.79 -6.86
CA SER A 83 7.00 7.15 -6.32
C SER A 83 8.21 7.73 -5.59
N ASP A 84 9.22 6.90 -5.28
CA ASP A 84 10.33 7.27 -4.38
C ASP A 84 11.45 8.12 -5.03
N ASP A 85 11.50 8.28 -6.37
CA ASP A 85 12.50 9.12 -7.04
C ASP A 85 11.85 10.29 -7.84
N PRO A 86 11.94 11.53 -7.35
CA PRO A 86 11.44 12.73 -8.04
C PRO A 86 12.06 12.97 -9.42
N ARG A 87 13.29 12.48 -9.67
CA ARG A 87 14.01 12.68 -10.94
C ARG A 87 13.57 11.73 -12.04
N THR A 88 12.92 10.64 -11.68
CA THR A 88 12.52 9.56 -12.61
C THR A 88 11.03 9.64 -12.99
N ARG A 89 10.23 10.50 -12.32
CA ARG A 89 8.79 10.71 -12.61
C ARG A 89 8.45 11.04 -14.06
N ASN A 90 9.39 11.64 -14.81
CA ASN A 90 9.19 12.02 -16.22
C ASN A 90 9.86 11.08 -17.23
N ALA A 91 10.74 10.17 -16.80
CA ALA A 91 11.55 9.34 -17.72
C ALA A 91 11.01 7.91 -17.91
N LEU A 92 10.20 7.40 -16.97
CA LEU A 92 9.59 6.07 -17.04
C LEU A 92 8.08 6.20 -16.84
N ASN A 93 7.39 6.59 -17.92
CA ASN A 93 5.93 6.49 -18.05
C ASN A 93 5.53 5.00 -18.17
N HIS A 94 6.00 4.14 -17.27
CA HIS A 94 5.63 2.75 -17.13
C HIS A 94 4.56 2.70 -16.03
N GLY A 95 3.32 3.04 -16.38
CA GLY A 95 2.21 2.98 -15.43
C GLY A 95 2.02 1.55 -14.89
N TYR A 96 1.41 1.45 -13.72
CA TYR A 96 1.02 0.18 -13.12
C TYR A 96 -0.30 -0.34 -13.71
N ASP A 97 -0.53 -1.65 -13.61
CA ASP A 97 -1.84 -2.25 -13.89
C ASP A 97 -2.79 -1.99 -12.72
N GLY A 98 -3.71 -1.04 -12.90
CA GLY A 98 -4.70 -0.69 -11.89
C GLY A 98 -5.55 -1.87 -11.43
N SER A 99 -5.88 -2.79 -12.35
CA SER A 99 -6.69 -3.97 -12.02
C SER A 99 -5.94 -4.91 -11.08
N LYS A 100 -4.62 -5.06 -11.25
CA LYS A 100 -3.79 -5.88 -10.36
C LYS A 100 -3.57 -5.20 -9.01
N ALA A 101 -3.41 -3.88 -8.99
CA ALA A 101 -3.32 -3.13 -7.76
C ALA A 101 -4.62 -3.20 -6.93
N ASP A 102 -5.78 -3.20 -7.60
CA ASP A 102 -7.07 -3.39 -6.95
C ASP A 102 -7.19 -4.79 -6.35
N VAL A 103 -6.68 -5.83 -7.03
CA VAL A 103 -6.64 -7.20 -6.48
C VAL A 103 -5.78 -7.29 -5.22
N TRP A 104 -4.64 -6.60 -5.18
CA TRP A 104 -3.82 -6.51 -3.96
C TRP A 104 -4.61 -5.87 -2.81
N SER A 105 -5.22 -4.71 -3.08
CA SER A 105 -6.02 -3.96 -2.10
C SER A 105 -7.18 -4.81 -1.55
N ALA A 106 -7.88 -5.52 -2.45
CA ALA A 106 -8.93 -6.46 -2.08
C ALA A 106 -8.40 -7.63 -1.23
N GLY A 107 -7.19 -8.11 -1.50
CA GLY A 107 -6.53 -9.15 -0.69
C GLY A 107 -6.22 -8.68 0.73
N VAL A 108 -5.76 -7.44 0.88
CA VAL A 108 -5.55 -6.81 2.20
C VAL A 108 -6.86 -6.70 2.97
N ILE A 109 -7.94 -6.25 2.30
CA ILE A 109 -9.27 -6.15 2.91
C ILE A 109 -9.81 -7.53 3.30
N LEU A 110 -9.66 -8.54 2.42
CA LEU A 110 -10.06 -9.91 2.70
C LEU A 110 -9.35 -10.48 3.94
N TYR A 111 -8.04 -10.29 4.04
CA TYR A 111 -7.28 -10.66 5.23
C TYR A 111 -7.82 -9.95 6.49
N ALA A 112 -8.07 -8.64 6.39
CA ALA A 112 -8.60 -7.85 7.50
C ALA A 112 -9.98 -8.32 7.97
N MET A 113 -10.85 -8.73 7.04
CA MET A 113 -12.17 -9.26 7.36
C MET A 113 -12.10 -10.64 8.03
N LEU A 114 -11.14 -11.48 7.65
CA LEU A 114 -11.00 -12.84 8.20
C LEU A 114 -10.27 -12.90 9.54
N PHE A 115 -9.30 -11.99 9.76
CA PHE A 115 -8.41 -12.06 10.93
C PHE A 115 -8.45 -10.82 11.82
N HIS A 116 -9.33 -9.86 11.54
CA HIS A 116 -9.50 -8.60 12.29
C HIS A 116 -8.20 -7.80 12.48
N SER A 117 -7.23 -8.01 11.59
CA SER A 117 -5.90 -7.38 11.62
C SER A 117 -5.38 -7.20 10.20
N LEU A 118 -4.47 -6.27 9.98
CA LEU A 118 -3.88 -6.05 8.66
C LEU A 118 -2.70 -7.01 8.42
N PRO A 119 -2.52 -7.49 7.18
CA PRO A 119 -1.40 -8.38 6.85
C PRO A 119 -0.05 -7.67 6.97
N PHE A 120 -0.02 -6.35 6.69
CA PHE A 120 1.19 -5.51 6.67
C PHE A 120 0.91 -4.12 7.27
N GLY A 121 1.98 -3.40 7.63
CA GLY A 121 1.90 -2.04 8.18
C GLY A 121 1.86 -0.94 7.12
N ALA A 122 1.58 0.30 7.56
CA ALA A 122 1.45 1.49 6.72
C ALA A 122 2.62 1.71 5.75
N ASN A 123 3.86 1.55 6.22
CA ASN A 123 5.04 1.65 5.38
C ASN A 123 5.38 0.26 4.84
N LEU A 124 4.73 -0.16 3.75
CA LEU A 124 4.81 -1.52 3.24
C LEU A 124 6.27 -1.97 3.00
N LEU A 125 7.06 -1.19 2.27
CA LEU A 125 8.44 -1.56 1.91
C LEU A 125 9.39 -1.64 3.12
N ARG A 126 9.11 -0.89 4.20
CA ARG A 126 9.88 -0.94 5.45
C ARG A 126 9.28 -1.88 6.51
N CYS A 127 8.11 -2.46 6.25
CA CYS A 127 7.43 -3.33 7.19
C CYS A 127 8.20 -4.67 7.30
N PRO A 128 8.71 -5.05 8.50
CA PRO A 128 9.44 -6.31 8.66
C PRO A 128 8.61 -7.53 8.24
N ARG A 129 7.30 -7.51 8.55
CA ARG A 129 6.35 -8.57 8.17
C ARG A 129 6.23 -8.72 6.65
N TYR A 130 6.20 -7.61 5.92
CA TYR A 130 6.19 -7.63 4.45
C TYR A 130 7.54 -8.10 3.88
N GLN A 131 8.66 -7.68 4.46
CA GLN A 131 9.98 -8.13 4.01
C GLN A 131 10.16 -9.65 4.18
N SER A 132 9.74 -10.20 5.32
CA SER A 132 9.73 -11.65 5.54
C SER A 132 8.78 -12.37 4.58
N TYR A 133 7.59 -11.80 4.34
CA TYR A 133 6.62 -12.36 3.40
C TYR A 133 7.16 -12.36 1.96
N ARG A 134 7.74 -11.26 1.51
CA ARG A 134 8.35 -11.13 0.18
C ARG A 134 9.50 -12.13 0.00
N LYS A 135 10.40 -12.23 0.98
CA LYS A 135 11.49 -13.21 0.96
C LYS A 135 10.95 -14.63 0.79
N TRP A 136 9.96 -15.01 1.60
CA TRP A 136 9.31 -16.32 1.49
C TRP A 136 8.67 -16.50 0.10
N TYR A 137 7.98 -15.49 -0.41
CA TYR A 137 7.32 -15.54 -1.72
C TYR A 137 8.33 -15.76 -2.85
N ASP A 138 9.45 -15.04 -2.81
CA ASP A 138 10.52 -15.15 -3.81
C ASP A 138 11.13 -16.58 -3.79
N GLU A 139 11.34 -17.16 -2.60
CA GLU A 139 11.84 -18.53 -2.45
C GLU A 139 10.88 -19.57 -3.07
N VAL A 140 9.58 -19.53 -2.71
CA VAL A 140 8.61 -20.51 -3.24
C VAL A 140 8.32 -20.31 -4.72
N ARG A 141 8.42 -19.08 -5.22
CA ARG A 141 8.30 -18.78 -6.65
C ARG A 141 9.43 -19.44 -7.45
N MET A 142 10.66 -19.42 -6.92
CA MET A 142 11.82 -20.04 -7.58
C MET A 142 11.75 -21.58 -7.58
N MET A 143 11.07 -22.19 -6.61
CA MET A 143 10.81 -23.63 -6.60
C MET A 143 9.81 -24.07 -7.69
N GLY A 144 9.11 -23.12 -8.32
CA GLY A 144 8.10 -23.39 -9.32
C GLY A 144 6.74 -23.75 -8.72
N GLY A 145 5.87 -24.37 -9.51
CA GLY A 145 4.55 -24.79 -9.06
C GLY A 145 3.54 -23.64 -8.95
N ARG A 146 2.65 -23.69 -7.94
CA ARG A 146 1.45 -22.83 -7.91
C ARG A 146 1.71 -21.34 -7.72
N ARG A 147 2.89 -20.93 -7.24
CA ARG A 147 3.24 -19.51 -7.03
C ARG A 147 4.10 -18.89 -8.13
N SER A 148 4.48 -19.70 -9.12
CA SER A 148 5.30 -19.25 -10.24
C SER A 148 4.56 -18.30 -11.20
N THR A 149 3.25 -18.48 -11.36
CA THR A 149 2.40 -17.70 -12.27
C THR A 149 0.97 -17.62 -11.75
N ALA A 150 0.18 -16.67 -12.27
CA ALA A 150 -1.25 -16.55 -11.96
C ALA A 150 -2.04 -17.83 -12.32
N HIS A 151 -1.68 -18.50 -13.42
CA HIS A 151 -2.31 -19.77 -13.82
C HIS A 151 -1.93 -20.92 -12.89
N GLY A 152 -0.68 -20.94 -12.40
CA GLY A 152 -0.24 -21.92 -11.40
C GLY A 152 -1.11 -21.88 -10.15
N ALA A 153 -1.49 -20.68 -9.69
CA ALA A 153 -2.32 -20.50 -8.50
C ALA A 153 -3.75 -21.03 -8.66
N MET A 154 -4.21 -21.24 -9.89
CA MET A 154 -5.53 -21.80 -10.20
C MET A 154 -5.54 -23.33 -10.28
N THR A 155 -4.37 -23.98 -10.23
CA THR A 155 -4.29 -25.44 -10.23
C THR A 155 -4.85 -26.01 -8.92
N PRO A 156 -5.44 -27.23 -8.94
CA PRO A 156 -5.99 -27.87 -7.73
C PRO A 156 -4.98 -27.89 -6.58
N ILE A 157 -5.43 -27.57 -5.37
CA ILE A 157 -4.60 -27.62 -4.17
C ILE A 157 -4.33 -29.08 -3.82
N THR A 158 -3.05 -29.44 -3.78
CA THR A 158 -2.59 -30.76 -3.36
C THR A 158 -2.19 -30.75 -1.88
N ASN A 159 -2.06 -31.93 -1.27
CA ASN A 159 -1.58 -32.03 0.12
C ASN A 159 -0.10 -31.60 0.27
N ALA A 160 0.70 -31.68 -0.81
CA ALA A 160 2.07 -31.19 -0.80
C ALA A 160 2.11 -29.65 -0.70
N ASP A 161 1.13 -28.96 -1.29
CA ASP A 161 1.10 -27.50 -1.34
C ASP A 161 0.95 -26.84 0.03
N GLU A 162 0.24 -27.49 0.95
CA GLU A 162 -0.24 -26.89 2.20
C GLU A 162 0.87 -26.32 3.10
N ARG A 163 2.02 -27.00 3.13
CA ARG A 163 3.13 -26.64 4.01
C ARG A 163 4.02 -25.56 3.42
N GLU A 164 4.21 -25.57 2.11
CA GLU A 164 5.25 -24.78 1.45
C GLU A 164 4.68 -23.61 0.66
N PHE A 165 3.53 -23.79 0.00
CA PHE A 165 3.04 -22.85 -1.01
C PHE A 165 1.85 -22.01 -0.55
N LEU A 166 1.19 -22.33 0.57
CA LEU A 166 -0.02 -21.62 1.05
C LEU A 166 0.26 -20.57 2.12
N GLY A 167 1.41 -19.91 2.03
CA GLY A 167 1.83 -18.90 2.99
C GLY A 167 2.58 -19.48 4.18
N PRO A 168 3.50 -18.71 4.78
CA PRO A 168 4.30 -19.19 5.89
C PRO A 168 3.43 -19.33 7.15
N HIS A 169 3.77 -20.29 8.01
CA HIS A 169 2.96 -20.64 9.19
C HIS A 169 2.72 -19.48 10.17
N TRP A 170 3.59 -18.46 10.19
CA TRP A 170 3.44 -17.28 11.04
C TRP A 170 2.51 -16.21 10.45
N PHE A 171 2.12 -16.33 9.18
CA PHE A 171 1.29 -15.34 8.49
C PHE A 171 -0.21 -15.59 8.71
N PHE A 172 -0.61 -16.86 8.87
CA PHE A 172 -1.98 -17.29 9.09
C PHE A 172 -2.14 -18.05 10.42
N PRO A 173 -3.28 -17.94 11.10
CA PRO A 173 -3.64 -18.86 12.17
C PRO A 173 -3.70 -20.32 11.69
N ASN A 174 -3.34 -21.27 12.55
CA ASN A 174 -3.32 -22.71 12.22
C ASN A 174 -4.69 -23.29 11.84
N SER A 175 -5.78 -22.63 12.22
CA SER A 175 -7.16 -23.04 11.89
C SER A 175 -7.64 -22.56 10.53
N THR A 176 -6.83 -21.80 9.79
CA THR A 176 -7.22 -21.20 8.51
C THR A 176 -7.28 -22.26 7.42
N SER A 177 -8.37 -22.29 6.64
CA SER A 177 -8.54 -23.28 5.56
C SER A 177 -7.47 -23.14 4.47
N LYS A 178 -7.12 -24.24 3.81
CA LYS A 178 -6.13 -24.25 2.72
C LYS A 178 -6.54 -23.32 1.59
N GLU A 179 -7.82 -23.35 1.23
CA GLU A 179 -8.39 -22.60 0.12
C GLU A 179 -8.39 -21.09 0.39
N SER A 180 -8.64 -20.65 1.62
CA SER A 180 -8.57 -19.22 1.97
C SER A 180 -7.13 -18.71 1.97
N ARG A 181 -6.21 -19.48 2.58
CA ARG A 181 -4.77 -19.20 2.54
C ARG A 181 -4.28 -19.08 1.10
N ASP A 182 -4.67 -20.03 0.26
CA ASP A 182 -4.28 -20.07 -1.15
C ASP A 182 -4.71 -18.81 -1.90
N LEU A 183 -5.98 -18.42 -1.74
CA LEU A 183 -6.53 -17.24 -2.39
C LEU A 183 -5.81 -15.97 -1.93
N ILE A 184 -5.67 -15.78 -0.61
CA ILE A 184 -5.08 -14.57 -0.05
C ILE A 184 -3.64 -14.43 -0.51
N VAL A 185 -2.85 -15.51 -0.49
CA VAL A 185 -1.46 -15.49 -0.97
C VAL A 185 -1.39 -15.14 -2.45
N ALA A 186 -2.30 -15.68 -3.27
CA ALA A 186 -2.34 -15.40 -4.71
C ALA A 186 -2.76 -13.94 -5.02
N MET A 187 -3.63 -13.35 -4.21
CA MET A 187 -4.01 -11.93 -4.30
C MET A 187 -2.89 -11.01 -3.80
N LEU A 188 -2.17 -11.42 -2.75
CA LEU A 188 -1.03 -10.71 -2.18
C LEU A 188 0.30 -11.10 -2.82
N ASN A 189 0.32 -11.41 -4.13
CA ASN A 189 1.56 -11.64 -4.86
C ASN A 189 2.32 -10.30 -5.03
N PRO A 190 3.57 -10.17 -4.56
CA PRO A 190 4.37 -8.94 -4.73
C PRO A 190 4.62 -8.55 -6.19
N LEU A 191 4.61 -9.53 -7.11
CA LEU A 191 4.78 -9.34 -8.54
C LEU A 191 3.41 -9.23 -9.22
N ALA A 192 3.10 -8.09 -9.81
CA ALA A 192 1.78 -7.82 -10.38
C ALA A 192 1.48 -8.72 -11.60
N GLU A 193 2.51 -9.10 -12.35
CA GLU A 193 2.45 -10.00 -13.50
C GLU A 193 1.95 -11.40 -13.13
N ASP A 194 2.42 -11.91 -11.99
CA ASP A 194 2.10 -13.26 -11.49
C ASP A 194 0.90 -13.25 -10.51
N ARG A 195 0.38 -12.06 -10.15
CA ARG A 195 -0.79 -11.89 -9.28
C ARG A 195 -2.06 -12.34 -10.01
N LEU A 196 -3.07 -12.85 -9.29
CA LEU A 196 -4.34 -13.21 -9.93
C LEU A 196 -5.02 -12.00 -10.60
N SER A 197 -5.77 -12.24 -11.68
CA SER A 197 -6.77 -11.29 -12.16
C SER A 197 -8.06 -11.41 -11.36
N ILE A 198 -8.92 -10.38 -11.38
CA ILE A 198 -10.21 -10.44 -10.70
C ILE A 198 -11.09 -11.59 -11.20
N ALA A 199 -11.04 -11.90 -12.51
CA ALA A 199 -11.76 -13.03 -13.09
C ALA A 199 -11.29 -14.37 -12.52
N MET A 200 -9.98 -14.52 -12.28
CA MET A 200 -9.43 -15.71 -11.63
C MET A 200 -9.83 -15.79 -10.16
N VAL A 201 -9.79 -14.66 -9.43
CA VAL A 201 -10.24 -14.59 -8.03
C VAL A 201 -11.69 -15.06 -7.89
N LEU A 202 -12.60 -14.62 -8.76
CA LEU A 202 -14.02 -14.99 -8.72
C LEU A 202 -14.28 -16.48 -9.01
N ASN A 203 -13.36 -17.14 -9.70
CA ASN A 203 -13.40 -18.57 -10.05
C ASN A 203 -12.55 -19.44 -9.09
N HIS A 204 -11.86 -18.83 -8.13
CA HIS A 204 -11.04 -19.55 -7.18
C HIS A 204 -11.92 -20.48 -6.32
N PRO A 205 -11.47 -21.71 -6.00
CA PRO A 205 -12.27 -22.70 -5.25
C PRO A 205 -12.92 -22.14 -3.97
N TRP A 206 -12.17 -21.32 -3.22
CA TRP A 206 -12.69 -20.69 -2.00
C TRP A 206 -13.93 -19.81 -2.24
N VAL A 207 -13.93 -19.00 -3.31
CA VAL A 207 -15.06 -18.12 -3.65
C VAL A 207 -16.19 -18.90 -4.31
N ALA A 208 -15.84 -19.87 -5.17
CA ALA A 208 -16.81 -20.69 -5.88
C ALA A 208 -17.65 -21.58 -4.93
N GLN A 209 -17.04 -22.06 -3.83
CA GLN A 209 -17.74 -22.81 -2.80
C GLN A 209 -18.75 -21.93 -2.02
N ALA A 210 -18.40 -20.68 -1.73
CA ALA A 210 -19.26 -19.75 -0.98
C ALA A 210 -20.49 -19.26 -1.78
N LYS A 211 -20.53 -19.46 -3.10
CA LYS A 211 -21.66 -19.11 -3.97
C LYS A 211 -22.77 -20.17 -4.01
N ARG A 212 -22.55 -21.33 -3.38
CA ARG A 212 -23.51 -22.44 -3.34
C ARG A 212 -24.30 -22.40 -2.05
#